data_AF-A0A3D5PX21-F1
#
_entry.id   AF-A0A3D5PX21-F1
#
_cell.length_a   1.000
_cell.length_b   1.000
_cell.length_c   1.000
_cell.angle_alpha   90.00
_cell.angle_beta   90.00
_cell.angle_gamma   90.00
#
_symmetry.space_group_name_H-M   'P 1'
#
loop_
_entity.id
_entity.type
_entity.pdbx_description
1 polymer ?
#
loop_
_entity_poly.entity_id
_entity_poly.type
_entity_poly.pdbx_seq_one_letter_code
_entity_poly.pdbx_strand_id
1 'polypeptide(L)'
;MANRHLSRSIVLQALFEWDFMPDKKGSNPTPEEVRDVLKRNLKEFAPGFEDDTFAFSLIEQVLKKRATVDEIIEKAAPDWPIDRISIIDRNILRIGLTELLFGDRKEVPPKVAINEAIELAKTFGGENSGKFVNGVLGAVYKEIGEPGKEQISKKKKNEEPVDISKLPVETLGGALVYSKKEGNILFGLVHDVFGYWTLSKGKITFGENVEDGTIKALKKEIGLDIKIEEKLGENEYVASHPEKGKSLKKVVYFLAKSDYKELVLEKSGGLDGARWFELSAIPELRIYNDIIPLISKAVEIINSDAKSESRP
;
A
#
# COMPACT_ATOMS: atom_id res chain seq x y z
N MET A 1 2.16 -4.37 25.01
CA MET A 1 3.22 -4.01 24.03
C MET A 1 4.42 -4.96 24.12
N ALA A 2 5.05 -5.14 25.29
CA ALA A 2 6.17 -6.09 25.46
C ALA A 2 5.87 -7.52 24.96
N ASN A 3 4.68 -8.03 25.25
CA ASN A 3 4.27 -9.36 24.80
C ASN A 3 4.21 -9.51 23.27
N ARG A 4 3.77 -8.47 22.54
CA ARG A 4 3.66 -8.53 21.07
C ARG A 4 5.01 -8.41 20.37
N HIS A 5 5.94 -7.63 20.94
CA HIS A 5 7.32 -7.60 20.44
C HIS A 5 7.96 -8.99 20.56
N LEU A 6 7.82 -9.63 21.73
CA LEU A 6 8.28 -11.00 21.96
C LEU A 6 7.63 -11.99 20.98
N SER A 7 6.31 -11.91 20.78
CA SER A 7 5.63 -12.74 19.78
C SER A 7 6.23 -12.62 18.39
N ARG A 8 6.55 -11.39 17.93
CA ARG A 8 7.17 -11.19 16.60
C ARG A 8 8.57 -11.79 16.53
N SER A 9 9.36 -11.67 17.59
CA SER A 9 10.68 -12.30 17.67
C SER A 9 10.59 -13.82 17.54
N ILE A 10 9.60 -14.45 18.17
CA ILE A 10 9.39 -15.90 18.09
C ILE A 10 8.85 -16.31 16.71
N VAL A 11 7.96 -15.52 16.12
CA VAL A 11 7.51 -15.73 14.72
C VAL A 11 8.71 -15.63 13.76
N LEU A 12 9.59 -14.64 13.94
CA LEU A 12 10.82 -14.50 13.16
C LEU A 12 11.71 -15.73 13.27
N GLN A 13 11.93 -16.25 14.49
CA GLN A 13 12.70 -17.47 14.71
C GLN A 13 12.07 -18.68 14.00
N ALA A 14 10.74 -18.84 14.11
CA ALA A 14 10.04 -19.94 13.45
C ALA A 14 10.13 -19.86 11.91
N LEU A 15 10.01 -18.66 11.34
CA LEU A 15 10.19 -18.43 9.89
C LEU A 15 11.64 -18.62 9.46
N PHE A 16 12.61 -18.24 10.30
CA PHE A 16 14.02 -18.49 10.03
C PHE A 16 14.32 -19.99 10.00
N GLU A 17 13.87 -20.74 11.00
CA GLU A 17 14.03 -22.20 11.02
C GLU A 17 13.35 -22.87 9.83
N TRP A 18 12.17 -22.35 9.42
CA TRP A 18 11.46 -22.80 8.24
C TRP A 18 12.31 -22.72 6.96
N ASP A 19 13.09 -21.66 6.79
CA ASP A 19 13.98 -21.49 5.63
C ASP A 19 15.13 -22.53 5.58
N PHE A 20 15.42 -23.23 6.68
CA PHE A 20 16.43 -24.30 6.74
C PHE A 20 15.82 -25.71 6.82
N MET A 21 14.49 -25.84 6.86
CA MET A 21 13.87 -27.15 6.93
C MET A 21 14.14 -27.91 5.64
N PRO A 22 14.79 -29.10 5.72
CA PRO A 22 15.07 -29.88 4.54
C PRO A 22 13.74 -30.24 3.90
N ASP A 23 13.69 -29.97 2.62
CA ASP A 23 12.57 -30.26 1.79
C ASP A 23 12.35 -31.78 1.78
N LYS A 24 11.46 -32.29 2.65
CA LYS A 24 11.30 -33.74 2.83
C LYS A 24 10.81 -34.44 1.56
N LYS A 25 10.36 -33.71 0.52
CA LYS A 25 9.86 -34.25 -0.77
C LYS A 25 9.95 -33.32 -2.00
N GLY A 26 10.70 -32.21 -1.99
CA GLY A 26 10.66 -31.21 -3.08
C GLY A 26 9.48 -30.21 -3.00
N SER A 27 8.85 -30.10 -1.82
CA SER A 27 7.74 -29.23 -1.46
C SER A 27 8.02 -28.41 -0.19
N ASN A 28 7.75 -27.10 -0.25
CA ASN A 28 7.79 -26.19 0.91
C ASN A 28 7.08 -26.79 2.15
N PRO A 29 7.63 -26.61 3.36
CA PRO A 29 7.01 -27.14 4.58
C PRO A 29 5.57 -26.66 4.76
N THR A 30 4.75 -27.56 5.30
CA THR A 30 3.32 -27.35 5.48
C THR A 30 3.05 -26.31 6.56
N PRO A 31 1.89 -25.62 6.51
CA PRO A 31 1.47 -24.74 7.60
C PRO A 31 1.40 -25.42 8.97
N GLU A 32 1.11 -26.73 9.04
CA GLU A 32 1.19 -27.49 10.30
C GLU A 32 2.62 -27.58 10.83
N GLU A 33 3.61 -27.88 9.99
CA GLU A 33 5.00 -27.97 10.42
C GLU A 33 5.51 -26.64 10.97
N VAL A 34 5.15 -25.52 10.35
CA VAL A 34 5.52 -24.18 10.83
C VAL A 34 4.82 -23.85 12.16
N ARG A 35 3.56 -24.27 12.36
CA ARG A 35 2.89 -24.14 13.67
C ARG A 35 3.60 -24.93 14.75
N ASP A 36 4.09 -26.12 14.46
CA ASP A 36 4.80 -26.96 15.44
C ASP A 36 6.15 -26.34 15.85
N VAL A 37 6.86 -25.72 14.89
CA VAL A 37 8.05 -24.90 15.19
C VAL A 37 7.69 -23.74 16.10
N LEU A 38 6.63 -23.00 15.78
CA LEU A 38 6.21 -21.86 16.59
C LEU A 38 5.86 -22.29 18.03
N LYS A 39 5.12 -23.39 18.21
CA LYS A 39 4.80 -23.97 19.53
C LYS A 39 6.06 -24.31 20.32
N ARG A 40 7.03 -24.96 19.67
CA ARG A 40 8.30 -25.30 20.30
C ARG A 40 9.04 -24.04 20.74
N ASN A 41 9.11 -23.03 19.89
CA ASN A 41 9.83 -21.78 20.16
C ASN A 41 9.15 -20.97 21.27
N LEU A 42 7.82 -20.93 21.31
CA LEU A 42 7.06 -20.32 22.41
C LEU A 42 7.40 -20.98 23.75
N LYS A 43 7.44 -22.32 23.80
CA LYS A 43 7.76 -23.06 25.02
C LYS A 43 9.20 -22.80 25.51
N GLU A 44 10.16 -22.69 24.59
CA GLU A 44 11.56 -22.50 24.92
C GLU A 44 11.89 -21.04 25.29
N PHE A 45 11.45 -20.09 24.48
CA PHE A 45 11.88 -18.69 24.57
C PHE A 45 10.87 -17.75 25.25
N ALA A 46 9.66 -18.22 25.53
CA ALA A 46 8.64 -17.47 26.26
C ALA A 46 7.90 -18.33 27.31
N PRO A 47 8.63 -18.92 28.28
CA PRO A 47 8.00 -19.67 29.36
C PRO A 47 7.08 -18.76 30.18
N GLY A 48 5.83 -19.20 30.40
CA GLY A 48 4.81 -18.40 31.10
C GLY A 48 4.08 -17.37 30.23
N PHE A 49 4.26 -17.43 28.91
CA PHE A 49 3.49 -16.63 27.96
C PHE A 49 2.10 -17.25 27.75
N GLU A 50 1.06 -16.61 28.28
CA GLU A 50 -0.30 -17.17 28.30
C GLU A 50 -1.15 -16.84 27.07
N ASP A 51 -0.78 -15.83 26.28
CA ASP A 51 -1.54 -15.39 25.08
C ASP A 51 -0.70 -15.51 23.80
N ASP A 52 -0.67 -16.70 23.23
CA ASP A 52 0.01 -17.01 21.97
C ASP A 52 -0.84 -16.73 20.72
N THR A 53 -2.09 -16.30 20.89
CA THR A 53 -3.07 -16.06 19.82
C THR A 53 -2.51 -15.13 18.74
N PHE A 54 -1.84 -14.05 19.16
CA PHE A 54 -1.25 -13.07 18.25
C PHE A 54 -0.11 -13.69 17.42
N ALA A 55 0.74 -14.53 18.03
CA ALA A 55 1.86 -15.16 17.33
C ALA A 55 1.36 -16.15 16.26
N PHE A 56 0.35 -16.96 16.60
CA PHE A 56 -0.27 -17.89 15.65
C PHE A 56 -0.98 -17.16 14.50
N SER A 57 -1.79 -16.16 14.83
CA SER A 57 -2.46 -15.33 13.82
C SER A 57 -1.46 -14.69 12.86
N LEU A 58 -0.38 -14.12 13.40
CA LEU A 58 0.65 -13.46 12.61
C LEU A 58 1.39 -14.44 11.68
N ILE A 59 1.87 -15.58 12.19
CA ILE A 59 2.62 -16.53 11.35
C ILE A 59 1.72 -17.10 10.24
N GLU A 60 0.47 -17.42 10.54
CA GLU A 60 -0.49 -17.93 9.55
C GLU A 60 -0.77 -16.90 8.47
N GLN A 61 -0.92 -15.63 8.85
CA GLN A 61 -1.12 -14.56 7.91
C GLN A 61 0.11 -14.36 7.02
N VAL A 62 1.32 -14.42 7.59
CA VAL A 62 2.58 -14.33 6.83
C VAL A 62 2.69 -15.48 5.84
N LEU A 63 2.44 -16.72 6.25
CA LEU A 63 2.47 -17.89 5.37
C LEU A 63 1.45 -17.77 4.23
N LYS A 64 0.22 -17.35 4.55
CA LYS A 64 -0.86 -17.15 3.56
C LYS A 64 -0.55 -16.04 2.57
N LYS A 65 0.19 -15.01 2.98
CA LYS A 65 0.49 -13.82 2.16
C LYS A 65 1.90 -13.83 1.57
N ARG A 66 2.70 -14.86 1.83
CA ARG A 66 4.13 -14.91 1.45
C ARG A 66 4.37 -14.54 0.00
N ALA A 67 3.69 -15.17 -0.96
CA ALA A 67 3.91 -14.90 -2.39
C ALA A 67 3.65 -13.42 -2.75
N THR A 68 2.51 -12.88 -2.31
CA THR A 68 2.16 -11.47 -2.53
C THR A 68 3.15 -10.53 -1.85
N VAL A 69 3.60 -10.84 -0.63
CA VAL A 69 4.55 -10.01 0.12
C VAL A 69 5.94 -10.06 -0.52
N ASP A 70 6.35 -11.21 -1.02
CA ASP A 70 7.63 -11.38 -1.73
C ASP A 70 7.66 -10.52 -3.01
N GLU A 71 6.57 -10.52 -3.80
CA GLU A 71 6.44 -9.63 -4.97
C GLU A 71 6.50 -8.13 -4.58
N ILE A 72 5.92 -7.78 -3.44
CA ILE A 72 5.95 -6.40 -2.93
C ILE A 72 7.37 -6.01 -2.49
N ILE A 73 8.11 -6.93 -1.86
CA ILE A 73 9.51 -6.72 -1.48
C ILE A 73 10.35 -6.44 -2.72
N GLU A 74 10.23 -7.24 -3.77
CA GLU A 74 10.99 -7.07 -5.02
C GLU A 74 10.70 -5.72 -5.69
N LYS A 75 9.44 -5.27 -5.68
CA LYS A 75 9.06 -3.97 -6.24
C LYS A 75 9.56 -2.79 -5.41
N ALA A 76 9.53 -2.92 -4.09
CA ALA A 76 10.00 -1.88 -3.17
C ALA A 76 11.53 -1.81 -3.05
N ALA A 77 12.23 -2.89 -3.43
CA ALA A 77 13.69 -2.99 -3.42
C ALA A 77 14.21 -3.59 -4.76
N PRO A 78 14.04 -2.88 -5.89
CA PRO A 78 14.35 -3.42 -7.22
C PRO A 78 15.84 -3.77 -7.42
N ASP A 79 16.74 -3.09 -6.70
CA ASP A 79 18.18 -3.37 -6.73
C ASP A 79 18.58 -4.60 -5.90
N TRP A 80 17.64 -5.17 -5.13
CA TRP A 80 17.87 -6.28 -4.20
C TRP A 80 16.89 -7.43 -4.48
N PRO A 81 17.25 -8.33 -5.42
CA PRO A 81 16.52 -9.58 -5.63
C PRO A 81 16.29 -10.32 -4.31
N ILE A 82 15.12 -10.92 -4.15
CA ILE A 82 14.69 -11.48 -2.86
C ILE A 82 15.59 -12.62 -2.36
N ASP A 83 16.24 -13.35 -3.28
CA ASP A 83 17.24 -14.38 -3.03
C ASP A 83 18.57 -13.83 -2.49
N ARG A 84 18.84 -12.54 -2.73
CA ARG A 84 20.04 -11.84 -2.24
C ARG A 84 19.81 -11.10 -0.92
N ILE A 85 18.57 -10.96 -0.49
CA ILE A 85 18.24 -10.41 0.82
C ILE A 85 18.59 -11.45 1.89
N SER A 86 19.22 -11.01 2.98
CA SER A 86 19.52 -11.92 4.09
C SER A 86 18.25 -12.60 4.59
N ILE A 87 18.34 -13.88 4.99
CA ILE A 87 17.17 -14.66 5.44
C ILE A 87 16.43 -13.94 6.58
N ILE A 88 17.18 -13.33 7.50
CA ILE A 88 16.64 -12.54 8.60
C ILE A 88 15.89 -11.31 8.07
N ASP A 89 16.53 -10.47 7.25
CA ASP A 89 15.89 -9.24 6.75
C ASP A 89 14.67 -9.55 5.90
N ARG A 90 14.73 -10.59 5.07
CA ARG A 90 13.61 -11.06 4.26
C ARG A 90 12.42 -11.46 5.13
N ASN A 91 12.64 -12.24 6.19
CA ASN A 91 11.55 -12.64 7.08
C ASN A 91 11.02 -11.48 7.91
N ILE A 92 11.86 -10.53 8.31
CA ILE A 92 11.42 -9.30 8.97
C ILE A 92 10.55 -8.46 8.04
N LEU A 93 10.94 -8.30 6.78
CA LEU A 93 10.14 -7.63 5.76
C LEU A 93 8.80 -8.35 5.56
N ARG A 94 8.81 -9.69 5.51
CA ARG A 94 7.57 -10.48 5.40
C ARG A 94 6.62 -10.21 6.56
N ILE A 95 7.12 -10.20 7.80
CA ILE A 95 6.33 -9.88 9.00
C ILE A 95 5.80 -8.45 8.92
N GLY A 96 6.70 -7.47 8.74
CA GLY A 96 6.36 -6.05 8.77
C GLY A 96 5.38 -5.65 7.67
N LEU A 97 5.56 -6.13 6.44
CA LEU A 97 4.64 -5.88 5.34
C LEU A 97 3.30 -6.59 5.53
N THR A 98 3.31 -7.79 6.12
CA THR A 98 2.06 -8.51 6.39
C THR A 98 1.19 -7.72 7.37
N GLU A 99 1.76 -7.27 8.48
CA GLU A 99 1.05 -6.42 9.45
C GLU A 99 0.65 -5.08 8.85
N LEU A 100 1.52 -4.45 8.05
CA LEU A 100 1.26 -3.15 7.45
C LEU A 100 0.08 -3.17 6.46
N LEU A 101 -0.01 -4.22 5.64
CA LEU A 101 -0.93 -4.29 4.50
C LEU A 101 -2.19 -5.12 4.76
N PHE A 102 -2.10 -6.10 5.65
CA PHE A 102 -3.16 -7.08 5.90
C PHE A 102 -3.57 -7.19 7.38
N GLY A 103 -2.85 -6.53 8.30
CA GLY A 103 -3.19 -6.51 9.72
C GLY A 103 -4.39 -5.61 10.05
N ASP A 104 -5.04 -5.88 11.18
CA ASP A 104 -6.05 -4.96 11.72
C ASP A 104 -5.37 -3.71 12.28
N ARG A 105 -5.61 -2.57 11.63
CA ARG A 105 -5.03 -1.27 12.00
C ARG A 105 -5.46 -0.77 13.37
N LYS A 106 -6.60 -1.24 13.90
CA LYS A 106 -7.03 -0.95 15.27
C LYS A 106 -6.17 -1.69 16.29
N GLU A 107 -5.72 -2.88 15.91
CA GLU A 107 -4.89 -3.71 16.76
C GLU A 107 -3.40 -3.32 16.68
N VAL A 108 -2.89 -3.13 15.47
CA VAL A 108 -1.50 -2.74 15.19
C VAL A 108 -1.51 -1.55 14.22
N PRO A 109 -1.30 -0.32 14.71
CA PRO A 109 -1.19 0.85 13.85
C PRO A 109 -0.02 0.71 12.85
N PRO A 110 -0.14 1.23 11.61
CA PRO A 110 0.90 1.12 10.59
C PRO A 110 2.31 1.54 11.05
N LYS A 111 2.42 2.68 11.75
CA LYS A 111 3.71 3.14 12.30
C LYS A 111 4.28 2.19 13.36
N VAL A 112 3.42 1.52 14.12
CA VAL A 112 3.85 0.52 15.10
C VAL A 112 4.40 -0.71 14.38
N ALA A 113 3.70 -1.24 13.37
CA ALA A 113 4.20 -2.36 12.56
C ALA A 113 5.59 -2.06 11.95
N ILE A 114 5.77 -0.86 11.39
CA ILE A 114 7.05 -0.42 10.83
C ILE A 114 8.13 -0.35 11.91
N ASN A 115 7.86 0.31 13.03
CA ASN A 115 8.83 0.44 14.12
C ASN A 115 9.24 -0.92 14.69
N GLU A 116 8.28 -1.82 14.90
CA GLU A 116 8.55 -3.17 15.42
C GLU A 116 9.43 -3.97 14.47
N ALA A 117 9.18 -3.91 13.16
CA ALA A 117 10.04 -4.55 12.16
C ALA A 117 11.46 -3.96 12.15
N ILE A 118 11.60 -2.65 12.31
CA ILE A 118 12.92 -2.00 12.40
C ILE A 118 13.67 -2.43 13.66
N GLU A 119 12.99 -2.54 14.80
CA GLU A 119 13.61 -3.02 16.03
C GLU A 119 14.06 -4.48 15.90
N LEU A 120 13.24 -5.36 15.29
CA LEU A 120 13.68 -6.73 14.97
C LEU A 120 14.93 -6.73 14.09
N ALA A 121 15.00 -5.85 13.09
CA ALA A 121 16.15 -5.76 12.18
C ALA A 121 17.42 -5.30 12.89
N LYS A 122 17.30 -4.43 13.90
CA LYS A 122 18.43 -4.03 14.74
C LYS A 122 18.87 -5.13 15.70
N THR A 123 17.92 -5.95 16.18
CA THR A 123 18.20 -7.01 17.15
C THR A 123 18.81 -8.26 16.49
N PHE A 124 18.29 -8.67 15.33
CA PHE A 124 18.65 -9.94 14.70
C PHE A 124 19.45 -9.79 13.40
N GLY A 125 19.42 -8.61 12.77
CA GLY A 125 20.10 -8.34 11.50
C GLY A 125 21.55 -7.87 11.67
N GLY A 126 22.14 -7.45 10.54
CA GLY A 126 23.46 -6.83 10.50
C GLY A 126 23.41 -5.31 10.71
N GLU A 127 24.57 -4.65 10.66
CA GLU A 127 24.73 -3.22 10.93
C GLU A 127 23.81 -2.31 10.08
N ASN A 128 23.54 -2.71 8.83
CA ASN A 128 22.71 -1.95 7.89
C ASN A 128 21.24 -2.42 7.83
N SER A 129 20.89 -3.53 8.48
CA SER A 129 19.55 -4.14 8.40
C SER A 129 18.43 -3.19 8.82
N GLY A 130 18.60 -2.49 9.94
CA GLY A 130 17.61 -1.52 10.41
C GLY A 130 17.33 -0.39 9.41
N LYS A 131 18.36 0.09 8.69
CA LYS A 131 18.20 1.13 7.66
C LYS A 131 17.53 0.56 6.41
N PHE A 132 17.95 -0.63 5.98
CA PHE A 132 17.38 -1.31 4.82
C PHE A 132 15.88 -1.60 5.01
N VAL A 133 15.51 -2.25 6.11
CA VAL A 133 14.11 -2.59 6.43
C VAL A 133 13.24 -1.34 6.53
N ASN A 134 13.73 -0.27 7.18
CA ASN A 134 13.04 1.02 7.23
C ASN A 134 12.83 1.62 5.83
N GLY A 135 13.83 1.51 4.95
CA GLY A 135 13.74 1.99 3.57
C GLY A 135 12.62 1.31 2.78
N VAL A 136 12.60 -0.03 2.81
CA VAL A 136 11.60 -0.84 2.09
C VAL A 136 10.20 -0.61 2.64
N LEU A 137 10.00 -0.77 3.95
CA LEU A 137 8.69 -0.55 4.58
C LEU A 137 8.21 0.89 4.41
N GLY A 138 9.13 1.87 4.48
CA GLY A 138 8.83 3.27 4.28
C GLY A 138 8.50 3.65 2.84
N ALA A 139 8.98 2.90 1.83
CA ALA A 139 8.56 3.06 0.44
C ALA A 139 7.11 2.60 0.27
N VAL A 140 6.80 1.38 0.73
CA VAL A 140 5.45 0.82 0.67
C VAL A 140 4.45 1.66 1.47
N TYR A 141 4.80 2.11 2.68
CA TYR A 141 3.95 2.94 3.51
C TYR A 141 3.52 4.26 2.84
N LYS A 142 4.42 4.87 2.04
CA LYS A 142 4.09 6.08 1.29
C LYS A 142 3.18 5.79 0.10
N GLU A 143 3.40 4.66 -0.55
CA GLU A 143 2.62 4.28 -1.73
C GLU A 143 1.15 4.04 -1.38
N ILE A 144 0.90 3.46 -0.21
CA ILE A 144 -0.45 3.23 0.33
C ILE A 144 -1.11 4.47 1.00
N GLY A 145 -0.54 5.67 0.82
CA GLY A 145 -1.12 6.93 1.31
C GLY A 145 -0.84 7.28 2.79
N GLU A 146 0.19 6.69 3.40
CA GLU A 146 0.60 6.95 4.80
C GLU A 146 -0.53 6.85 5.84
N PRO A 147 -1.29 5.74 5.91
CA PRO A 147 -2.44 5.60 6.81
C PRO A 147 -2.04 5.78 8.28
N GLY A 148 -2.74 6.66 9.00
CA GLY A 148 -2.42 6.97 10.41
C GLY A 148 -1.31 8.01 10.60
N LYS A 149 -1.02 8.83 9.59
CA LYS A 149 -0.06 9.95 9.66
C LYS A 149 -0.30 10.88 10.86
N GLU A 150 -1.57 11.14 11.20
CA GLU A 150 -1.98 11.97 12.35
C GLU A 150 -1.75 11.32 13.73
N GLN A 151 -1.55 10.00 13.78
CA GLN A 151 -1.15 9.33 15.02
C GLN A 151 0.33 9.61 15.26
N ILE A 152 0.61 10.64 16.06
CA ILE A 152 1.97 11.00 16.48
C ILE A 152 2.45 9.90 17.44
N SER A 153 3.39 9.08 16.98
CA SER A 153 4.16 8.19 17.85
C SER A 153 4.95 9.06 18.84
N LYS A 154 4.71 8.87 20.16
CA LYS A 154 5.48 9.49 21.26
C LYS A 154 6.92 8.94 21.30
N LYS A 155 7.73 9.24 20.29
CA LYS A 155 9.20 9.34 20.34
C LYS A 155 9.74 9.68 18.94
N LYS A 156 9.95 10.98 18.70
CA LYS A 156 11.06 11.51 17.91
C LYS A 156 11.32 12.93 18.40
N LYS A 157 12.23 13.07 19.38
CA LYS A 157 13.00 14.30 19.56
C LYS A 157 14.25 14.14 18.70
N ASN A 158 14.53 15.14 17.87
CA ASN A 158 15.70 15.30 16.99
C ASN A 158 15.55 14.85 15.53
N GLU A 159 14.47 15.28 14.86
CA GLU A 159 14.61 15.75 13.48
C GLU A 159 14.16 17.21 13.50
N GLU A 160 15.01 18.13 13.03
CA GLU A 160 14.57 19.51 12.79
C GLU A 160 13.28 19.46 11.95
N PRO A 161 12.24 20.25 12.30
CA PRO A 161 11.02 20.26 11.52
C PRO A 161 11.39 20.58 10.06
N VAL A 162 11.14 19.62 9.17
CA VAL A 162 11.32 19.85 7.73
C VAL A 162 10.40 20.99 7.37
N ASP A 163 10.98 22.12 7.01
CA ASP A 163 10.24 23.28 6.56
C ASP A 163 9.57 22.93 5.22
N ILE A 164 8.28 22.62 5.29
CA ILE A 164 7.47 22.17 4.15
C ILE A 164 7.49 23.22 3.03
N SER A 165 7.69 24.51 3.37
CA SER A 165 7.76 25.61 2.40
C SER A 165 9.00 25.56 1.50
N LYS A 166 10.05 24.83 1.91
CA LYS A 166 11.31 24.69 1.16
C LYS A 166 11.37 23.42 0.32
N LEU A 167 10.37 22.54 0.42
CA LEU A 167 10.34 21.31 -0.34
C LEU A 167 9.94 21.57 -1.81
N PRO A 168 10.58 20.91 -2.78
CA PRO A 168 10.12 20.95 -4.16
C PRO A 168 8.67 20.43 -4.24
N VAL A 169 7.79 21.25 -4.80
CA VAL A 169 6.37 20.92 -4.96
C VAL A 169 6.16 20.23 -6.30
N GLU A 170 5.56 19.04 -6.27
CA GLU A 170 5.11 18.32 -7.46
C GLU A 170 3.58 18.27 -7.48
N THR A 171 3.00 18.83 -8.53
CA THR A 171 1.54 18.79 -8.74
C THR A 171 1.17 17.55 -9.54
N LEU A 172 0.16 16.83 -9.07
CA LEU A 172 -0.47 15.72 -9.77
C LEU A 172 -1.95 16.01 -9.99
N GLY A 173 -2.45 15.52 -11.11
CA GLY A 173 -3.86 15.54 -11.44
C GLY A 173 -4.34 14.11 -11.57
N GLY A 174 -5.41 13.78 -10.85
CA GLY A 174 -6.09 12.50 -10.96
C GLY A 174 -7.56 12.67 -11.28
N ALA A 175 -8.19 11.62 -11.77
CA ALA A 175 -9.63 11.64 -11.96
C ALA A 175 -10.29 10.29 -11.69
N LEU A 176 -11.51 10.35 -11.17
CA LEU A 176 -12.45 9.24 -11.29
C LEU A 176 -13.17 9.39 -12.62
N VAL A 177 -12.85 8.50 -13.56
CA VAL A 177 -13.47 8.51 -14.88
C VAL A 177 -14.70 7.64 -14.84
N TYR A 178 -15.84 8.15 -15.33
CA TYR A 178 -17.03 7.34 -15.53
C TYR A 178 -17.47 7.33 -16.99
N SER A 179 -18.18 6.26 -17.36
CA SER A 179 -18.81 6.12 -18.67
C SER A 179 -20.21 5.56 -18.54
N LYS A 180 -21.10 5.95 -19.46
CA LYS A 180 -22.47 5.41 -19.56
C LYS A 180 -22.49 4.36 -20.66
N LYS A 181 -22.67 3.08 -20.31
CA LYS A 181 -22.77 1.96 -21.26
C LYS A 181 -24.08 1.22 -21.01
N GLU A 182 -24.92 1.12 -22.05
CA GLU A 182 -26.20 0.37 -22.00
C GLU A 182 -27.12 0.79 -20.83
N GLY A 183 -27.08 2.07 -20.44
CA GLY A 183 -27.86 2.60 -19.31
C GLY A 183 -27.20 2.44 -17.94
N ASN A 184 -26.09 1.70 -17.84
CA ASN A 184 -25.32 1.53 -16.62
C ASN A 184 -24.17 2.53 -16.54
N ILE A 185 -23.82 2.92 -15.32
CA ILE A 185 -22.69 3.80 -15.02
C ILE A 185 -21.52 2.93 -14.60
N LEU A 186 -20.42 3.05 -15.33
CA LEU A 186 -19.18 2.33 -15.10
C LEU A 186 -18.10 3.30 -14.65
N PHE A 187 -17.32 2.92 -13.65
CA PHE A 187 -16.18 3.68 -13.12
C PHE A 187 -14.87 3.02 -13.53
N GLY A 188 -13.98 3.79 -14.14
CA GLY A 188 -12.64 3.36 -14.52
C GLY A 188 -11.70 3.48 -13.34
N LEU A 189 -11.18 2.35 -12.88
CA LEU A 189 -10.20 2.27 -11.80
C LEU A 189 -8.92 1.60 -12.31
N VAL A 190 -7.78 2.00 -11.75
CA VAL A 190 -6.48 1.35 -11.97
C VAL A 190 -6.15 0.48 -10.77
N HIS A 191 -5.51 -0.65 -11.03
CA HIS A 191 -5.06 -1.61 -10.03
C HIS A 191 -3.57 -1.44 -9.83
N ASP A 192 -3.19 -1.25 -8.57
CA ASP A 192 -1.80 -1.14 -8.19
C ASP A 192 -1.19 -2.50 -7.83
N VAL A 193 0.13 -2.48 -7.81
CA VAL A 193 0.96 -3.64 -7.50
C VAL A 193 0.82 -4.16 -6.06
N PHE A 194 0.11 -3.47 -5.16
CA PHE A 194 -0.18 -3.90 -3.78
C PHE A 194 -1.56 -4.55 -3.65
N GLY A 195 -2.28 -4.68 -4.77
CA GLY A 195 -3.59 -5.30 -4.81
C GLY A 195 -4.73 -4.36 -4.46
N TYR A 196 -4.54 -3.04 -4.61
CA TYR A 196 -5.59 -2.04 -4.39
C TYR A 196 -6.06 -1.42 -5.71
N TRP A 197 -7.36 -1.19 -5.80
CA TRP A 197 -7.97 -0.36 -6.85
C TRP A 197 -7.94 1.11 -6.42
N THR A 198 -7.60 2.00 -7.35
CA THR A 198 -7.41 3.42 -7.10
C THR A 198 -7.76 4.27 -8.33
N LEU A 199 -7.74 5.59 -8.17
CA LEU A 199 -7.97 6.56 -9.23
C LEU A 199 -6.72 6.73 -10.09
N SER A 200 -6.89 6.89 -11.40
CA SER A 200 -5.80 7.23 -12.32
C SER A 200 -5.25 8.62 -11.97
N LYS A 201 -3.93 8.77 -11.96
CA LYS A 201 -3.27 10.04 -11.61
C LYS A 201 -1.94 10.17 -12.34
N GLY A 202 -1.63 11.38 -12.81
CA GLY A 202 -0.32 11.67 -13.40
C GLY A 202 0.24 13.01 -13.02
N LYS A 203 1.51 13.20 -13.35
CA LYS A 203 2.25 14.44 -13.09
C LYS A 203 1.80 15.54 -14.04
N ILE A 204 1.66 16.74 -13.49
CA ILE A 204 1.31 17.95 -14.24
C ILE A 204 2.59 18.73 -14.51
N THR A 205 2.74 19.26 -15.73
CA THR A 205 3.89 20.07 -16.11
C THR A 205 3.87 21.38 -15.32
N PHE A 206 5.03 21.87 -14.87
CA PHE A 206 5.10 23.13 -14.16
C PHE A 206 4.56 24.29 -15.02
N GLY A 207 3.63 25.08 -14.46
CA GLY A 207 2.97 26.19 -15.16
C GLY A 207 1.80 25.80 -16.06
N GLU A 208 1.50 24.50 -16.19
CA GLU A 208 0.33 24.00 -16.92
C GLU A 208 -0.95 24.10 -16.06
N ASN A 209 -2.10 24.29 -16.71
CA ASN A 209 -3.39 24.18 -16.05
C ASN A 209 -3.60 22.74 -15.55
N VAL A 210 -4.06 22.59 -14.30
CA VAL A 210 -4.22 21.27 -13.66
C VAL A 210 -5.24 20.40 -14.40
N GLU A 211 -6.32 20.98 -14.93
CA GLU A 211 -7.35 20.26 -15.69
C GLU A 211 -6.77 19.72 -17.02
N ASP A 212 -6.13 20.59 -17.81
CA ASP A 212 -5.51 20.21 -19.09
C ASP A 212 -4.41 19.16 -18.91
N GLY A 213 -3.58 19.33 -17.87
CA GLY A 213 -2.55 18.36 -17.54
C GLY A 213 -3.13 17.02 -17.09
N THR A 214 -4.26 17.02 -16.37
CA THR A 214 -4.96 15.79 -15.97
C THR A 214 -5.47 15.04 -17.20
N ILE A 215 -6.08 15.75 -18.15
CA ILE A 215 -6.57 15.16 -19.40
C ILE A 215 -5.43 14.48 -20.17
N LYS A 216 -4.28 15.16 -20.31
CA LYS A 216 -3.10 14.60 -21.00
C LYS A 216 -2.52 13.41 -20.24
N ALA A 217 -2.43 13.49 -18.92
CA ALA A 217 -1.90 12.44 -18.07
C ALA A 217 -2.72 11.16 -18.18
N LEU A 218 -4.05 11.25 -18.05
CA LEU A 218 -4.94 10.09 -18.11
C LEU A 218 -5.02 9.49 -19.51
N LYS A 219 -4.96 10.34 -20.56
CA LYS A 219 -4.86 9.84 -21.94
C LYS A 219 -3.61 8.99 -22.15
N LYS A 220 -2.50 9.36 -21.52
CA LYS A 220 -1.25 8.59 -21.57
C LYS A 220 -1.32 7.33 -20.70
N GLU A 221 -1.85 7.44 -19.48
CA GLU A 221 -1.83 6.37 -18.48
C GLU A 221 -2.81 5.23 -18.78
N ILE A 222 -4.06 5.57 -19.14
CA ILE A 222 -5.16 4.60 -19.32
C ILE A 222 -5.79 4.62 -20.72
N GLY A 223 -5.26 5.44 -21.64
CA GLY A 223 -5.70 5.49 -23.03
C GLY A 223 -7.05 6.18 -23.27
N LEU A 224 -7.58 6.92 -22.29
CA LEU A 224 -8.90 7.55 -22.38
C LEU A 224 -8.84 9.03 -22.75
N ASP A 225 -9.71 9.43 -23.68
CA ASP A 225 -10.07 10.84 -23.87
C ASP A 225 -11.16 11.21 -22.86
N ILE A 226 -10.84 12.09 -21.92
CA ILE A 226 -11.74 12.45 -20.82
C ILE A 226 -12.17 13.92 -20.94
N LYS A 227 -13.36 14.21 -20.41
CA LYS A 227 -13.87 15.57 -20.18
C LYS A 227 -14.07 15.76 -18.68
N ILE A 228 -13.36 16.71 -18.08
CA ILE A 228 -13.53 17.07 -16.68
C ILE A 228 -14.89 17.76 -16.50
N GLU A 229 -15.62 17.38 -15.45
CA GLU A 229 -16.92 17.94 -15.10
C GLU A 229 -16.82 18.73 -13.79
N GLU A 230 -16.30 18.13 -12.72
CA GLU A 230 -16.23 18.78 -11.41
C GLU A 230 -14.98 18.38 -10.63
N LYS A 231 -14.53 19.24 -9.71
CA LYS A 231 -13.45 18.94 -8.76
C LYS A 231 -13.98 18.13 -7.57
N LEU A 232 -13.45 16.94 -7.36
CA LEU A 232 -13.80 16.06 -6.25
C LEU A 232 -13.10 16.48 -4.96
N GLY A 233 -11.79 16.76 -5.01
CA GLY A 233 -11.03 17.14 -3.82
C GLY A 233 -9.54 17.32 -4.08
N GLU A 234 -8.79 17.59 -3.03
CA GLU A 234 -7.32 17.74 -3.07
C GLU A 234 -6.70 16.99 -1.90
N ASN A 235 -5.51 16.44 -2.10
CA ASN A 235 -4.71 15.80 -1.07
C ASN A 235 -3.25 16.26 -1.16
N GLU A 236 -2.61 16.48 0.00
CA GLU A 236 -1.21 16.87 0.09
C GLU A 236 -0.43 15.90 0.97
N TYR A 237 0.65 15.32 0.42
CA TYR A 237 1.51 14.40 1.16
C TYR A 237 2.99 14.59 0.79
N VAL A 238 3.88 14.18 1.70
CA VAL A 238 5.33 14.32 1.48
C VAL A 238 5.86 12.98 1.00
N ALA A 239 6.32 12.93 -0.25
CA ALA A 239 6.98 11.75 -0.80
C ALA A 239 8.49 11.90 -0.68
N SER A 240 9.18 10.85 -0.22
CA SER A 240 10.65 10.84 -0.18
C SER A 240 11.14 9.80 -1.18
N HIS A 241 11.88 10.27 -2.18
CA HIS A 241 12.53 9.46 -3.20
C HIS A 241 14.01 9.23 -2.83
N PRO A 242 14.59 8.04 -3.04
CA PRO A 242 15.98 7.75 -2.68
C PRO A 242 17.00 8.74 -3.24
N GLU A 243 16.85 9.09 -4.53
CA GLU A 243 17.78 10.02 -5.21
C GLU A 243 17.35 11.50 -5.17
N LYS A 244 16.03 11.79 -5.19
CA LYS A 244 15.50 13.15 -5.37
C LYS A 244 15.16 13.85 -4.05
N GLY A 245 15.32 13.16 -2.92
CA GLY A 245 14.98 13.70 -1.60
C GLY A 245 13.48 13.78 -1.33
N LYS A 246 13.11 14.61 -0.34
CA LYS A 246 11.71 14.85 0.04
C LYS A 246 11.08 15.86 -0.93
N SER A 247 9.85 15.59 -1.35
CA SER A 247 9.03 16.47 -2.20
C SER A 247 7.61 16.53 -1.65
N LEU A 248 6.97 17.68 -1.77
CA LEU A 248 5.55 17.84 -1.43
C LEU A 248 4.71 17.52 -2.66
N LYS A 249 3.92 16.45 -2.60
CA LYS A 249 2.98 16.05 -3.64
C LYS A 249 1.64 16.70 -3.35
N LYS A 250 1.14 17.49 -4.29
CA LYS A 250 -0.22 18.05 -4.26
C LYS A 250 -1.03 17.37 -5.35
N VAL A 251 -2.04 16.61 -4.97
CA VAL A 251 -2.89 15.89 -5.90
C VAL A 251 -4.26 16.55 -5.94
N VAL A 252 -4.72 16.91 -7.12
CA VAL A 252 -6.08 17.38 -7.35
C VAL A 252 -6.86 16.28 -8.06
N TYR A 253 -8.03 15.92 -7.52
CA TYR A 253 -8.90 14.89 -8.07
C TYR A 253 -10.13 15.50 -8.72
N PHE A 254 -10.45 15.04 -9.92
CA PHE A 254 -11.61 15.46 -10.69
C PHE A 254 -12.58 14.30 -10.95
N LEU A 255 -13.83 14.64 -11.16
CA LEU A 255 -14.80 13.80 -11.84
C LEU A 255 -14.67 14.06 -13.33
N ALA A 256 -14.53 13.00 -14.11
CA ALA A 256 -14.43 13.11 -15.55
C ALA A 256 -15.31 12.09 -16.25
N LYS A 257 -15.89 12.50 -17.39
CA LYS A 257 -16.70 11.65 -18.26
C LYS A 257 -15.87 11.22 -19.47
N SER A 258 -16.07 9.99 -19.92
CA SER A 258 -15.47 9.48 -21.17
C SER A 258 -16.45 8.56 -21.89
N ASP A 259 -16.29 8.46 -23.21
CA ASP A 259 -16.93 7.41 -23.98
C ASP A 259 -16.34 6.04 -23.59
N TYR A 260 -17.17 5.01 -23.61
CA TYR A 260 -16.71 3.68 -23.21
C TYR A 260 -15.67 3.15 -24.21
N LYS A 261 -14.46 2.92 -23.72
CA LYS A 261 -13.36 2.26 -24.42
C LYS A 261 -12.67 1.30 -23.46
N GLU A 262 -12.08 0.23 -23.98
CA GLU A 262 -11.23 -0.63 -23.14
C GLU A 262 -10.06 0.17 -22.58
N LEU A 263 -9.79 0.00 -21.29
CA LEU A 263 -8.70 0.69 -20.61
C LEU A 263 -7.38 0.03 -21.00
N VAL A 264 -6.46 0.83 -21.54
CA VAL A 264 -5.13 0.37 -21.91
C VAL A 264 -4.14 1.02 -20.96
N LEU A 265 -3.63 0.22 -20.03
CA LEU A 265 -2.64 0.68 -19.07
C LEU A 265 -1.26 0.77 -19.73
N GLU A 266 -0.66 1.96 -19.75
CA GLU A 266 0.75 2.11 -20.12
C GLU A 266 1.62 1.38 -19.08
N LYS A 267 2.71 0.73 -19.52
CA LYS A 267 3.68 0.10 -18.60
C LYS A 267 4.39 1.20 -17.79
N SER A 268 3.78 1.60 -16.68
CA SER A 268 4.34 2.48 -15.68
C SER A 268 4.66 1.66 -14.43
N GLY A 269 5.76 2.00 -13.73
CA GLY A 269 6.09 1.34 -12.48
C GLY A 269 5.03 1.64 -11.43
N GLY A 270 4.34 0.62 -10.91
CA GLY A 270 3.39 0.73 -9.80
C GLY A 270 1.95 0.32 -10.11
N LEU A 271 1.57 0.17 -11.39
CA LEU A 271 0.25 -0.30 -11.78
C LEU A 271 0.36 -1.59 -12.61
N ASP A 272 -0.57 -2.53 -12.39
CA ASP A 272 -0.59 -3.81 -13.10
C ASP A 272 -1.96 -4.15 -13.72
N GLY A 273 -2.96 -3.29 -13.56
CA GLY A 273 -4.25 -3.43 -14.24
C GLY A 273 -5.05 -2.14 -14.35
N ALA A 274 -6.04 -2.14 -15.25
CA ALA A 274 -7.07 -1.11 -15.34
C ALA A 274 -8.39 -1.76 -15.77
N ARG A 275 -9.50 -1.44 -15.10
CA ARG A 275 -10.81 -2.02 -15.40
C ARG A 275 -11.97 -1.07 -15.08
N TRP A 276 -13.08 -1.27 -15.81
CA TRP A 276 -14.37 -0.66 -15.53
C TRP A 276 -15.16 -1.47 -14.50
N PHE A 277 -15.76 -0.78 -13.52
CA PHE A 277 -16.59 -1.37 -12.47
C PHE A 277 -17.96 -0.70 -12.40
N GLU A 278 -18.99 -1.51 -12.17
CA GLU A 278 -20.29 -0.97 -11.77
C GLU A 278 -20.23 -0.47 -10.31
N LEU A 279 -21.10 0.48 -9.97
CA LEU A 279 -21.21 1.02 -8.62
C LEU A 279 -21.44 -0.07 -7.56
N SER A 280 -22.22 -1.10 -7.92
CA SER A 280 -22.53 -2.27 -7.08
C SER A 280 -21.29 -3.09 -6.69
N ALA A 281 -20.26 -3.11 -7.54
CA ALA A 281 -19.04 -3.87 -7.31
C ALA A 281 -18.03 -3.14 -6.41
N ILE A 282 -18.10 -1.81 -6.33
CA ILE A 282 -17.12 -0.97 -5.60
C ILE A 282 -16.94 -1.41 -4.13
N PRO A 283 -17.98 -1.73 -3.34
CA PRO A 283 -17.82 -2.16 -1.95
C PRO A 283 -17.04 -3.49 -1.76
N GLU A 284 -16.98 -4.33 -2.80
CA GLU A 284 -16.25 -5.60 -2.77
C GLU A 284 -14.78 -5.45 -3.15
N LEU A 285 -14.41 -4.30 -3.74
CA LEU A 285 -13.05 -4.01 -4.14
C LEU A 285 -12.20 -3.62 -2.93
N ARG A 286 -10.92 -4.00 -2.99
CA ARG A 286 -9.92 -3.50 -2.06
C ARG A 286 -9.47 -2.11 -2.53
N ILE A 287 -9.98 -1.04 -1.91
CA ILE A 287 -9.72 0.36 -2.28
C ILE A 287 -9.07 1.09 -1.09
N TYR A 288 -8.27 2.13 -1.35
CA TYR A 288 -7.76 2.98 -0.28
C TYR A 288 -8.88 3.81 0.37
N ASN A 289 -8.82 3.96 1.70
CA ASN A 289 -9.86 4.64 2.47
C ASN A 289 -10.00 6.14 2.13
N ASP A 290 -8.93 6.79 1.68
CA ASP A 290 -8.92 8.20 1.27
C ASP A 290 -9.64 8.43 -0.07
N ILE A 291 -9.87 7.38 -0.85
CA ILE A 291 -10.55 7.44 -2.15
C ILE A 291 -12.07 7.27 -2.00
N ILE A 292 -12.52 6.53 -0.97
CA ILE A 292 -13.95 6.29 -0.74
C ILE A 292 -14.76 7.60 -0.70
N PRO A 293 -14.35 8.66 0.01
CA PRO A 293 -15.07 9.94 0.00
C PRO A 293 -15.16 10.58 -1.39
N LEU A 294 -14.13 10.42 -2.23
CA LEU A 294 -14.12 10.96 -3.60
C LEU A 294 -15.12 10.22 -4.49
N ILE A 295 -15.19 8.89 -4.37
CA ILE A 295 -16.18 8.07 -5.09
C ILE A 295 -17.60 8.42 -4.64
N SER A 296 -17.85 8.53 -3.33
CA SER A 296 -19.17 8.92 -2.81
C SER A 296 -19.61 10.27 -3.35
N LYS A 297 -18.72 11.28 -3.33
CA LYS A 297 -19.01 12.61 -3.87
C LYS A 297 -19.30 12.57 -5.37
N ALA A 298 -18.54 11.78 -6.14
CA ALA A 298 -18.80 11.62 -7.56
C ALA A 298 -20.19 11.02 -7.85
N VAL A 299 -20.59 10.00 -7.08
CA VAL A 299 -21.91 9.37 -7.22
C VAL A 299 -23.03 10.36 -6.90
N GLU A 300 -22.85 11.22 -5.90
CA GLU A 300 -23.81 12.29 -5.60
C GLU A 300 -23.96 13.27 -6.77
N ILE A 301 -22.85 13.74 -7.34
CA ILE A 301 -22.83 14.66 -8.49
C ILE A 301 -23.53 14.05 -9.70
N ILE A 302 -23.17 12.81 -10.06
CA ILE A 302 -23.74 12.13 -11.23
C ILE A 302 -25.26 11.92 -11.07
N ASN A 303 -25.72 11.63 -9.85
CA ASN A 303 -27.14 11.46 -9.55
C ASN A 303 -27.91 12.79 -9.53
N SER A 304 -27.29 13.90 -9.12
CA SER A 304 -27.92 15.22 -9.20
C SER A 304 -28.11 15.68 -10.65
N ASP A 305 -27.16 15.38 -11.53
CA ASP A 305 -27.26 15.72 -12.95
C ASP A 305 -28.30 14.87 -13.68
N ALA A 306 -28.42 13.59 -13.33
CA ALA A 306 -29.50 12.75 -13.85
C ALA A 306 -30.90 13.28 -13.47
N LYS A 307 -31.03 13.90 -12.27
CA LYS A 307 -32.29 14.51 -11.83
C LYS A 307 -32.57 15.86 -12.51
N SER A 308 -31.55 16.64 -12.85
CA SER A 308 -31.71 17.92 -13.55
C SER A 308 -32.10 17.73 -15.02
N GLU A 309 -31.56 16.70 -15.70
CA GLU A 309 -31.95 16.32 -17.07
C GLU A 309 -33.37 15.72 -17.18
N SER A 310 -33.95 15.25 -16.06
CA SER A 310 -35.28 14.63 -16.02
C SER A 310 -36.44 15.58 -15.69
N ARG A 311 -36.17 16.87 -15.47
CA ARG A 311 -37.20 17.89 -15.25
C ARG A 311 -37.56 18.57 -16.59
N PRO A 312 -38.81 18.43 -17.06
CA PRO A 312 -39.28 19.03 -18.32
C PRO A 312 -39.38 20.55 -18.27
#